data_AF-A0A2N2G7E6-F1
#
_entry.id   AF-A0A2N2G7E6-F1
#
_cell.length_a   1.000
_cell.length_b   1.000
_cell.length_c   1.000
_cell.angle_alpha   90.00
_cell.angle_beta   90.00
_cell.angle_gamma   90.00
#
_symmetry.space_group_name_H-M   'P 1'
#
loop_
_entity.id
_entity.type
_entity.pdbx_description
1 polymer ?
#
loop_
_entity_poly.entity_id
_entity_poly.type
_entity_poly.pdbx_seq_one_letter_code
_entity_poly.pdbx_strand_id
1 'polypeptide(L)'
;MDHLKEGIGLRGYGQKNPLDEYKKEGFNMFGEMINAVKTQTVSTLFRLQLVRDEEVAELEREQREQQQPMQLSRGAEGEDEHKPFSREGDKVGRNADCPCGSGLKYKRCCGKSSGKK
;
A
#
# COMPACT_ATOMS: atom_id res chain seq x y z
N MET A 1 28.93 5.19 -9.33
CA MET A 1 30.01 5.47 -10.31
C MET A 1 29.90 6.87 -10.91
N ASP A 2 28.70 7.32 -11.29
CA ASP A 2 28.57 8.66 -11.90
C ASP A 2 28.86 9.80 -10.91
N HIS A 3 28.47 9.66 -9.64
CA HIS A 3 28.91 10.56 -8.58
C HIS A 3 30.42 10.57 -8.34
N LEU A 4 31.09 9.44 -8.59
CA LEU A 4 32.55 9.37 -8.50
C LEU A 4 33.15 10.24 -9.60
N LYS A 5 32.64 10.13 -10.84
CA LYS A 5 33.07 10.94 -12.00
C LYS A 5 32.87 12.43 -11.78
N GLU A 6 31.74 12.83 -11.20
CA GLU A 6 31.43 14.23 -10.85
C GLU A 6 32.41 14.78 -9.79
N GLY A 7 32.85 13.94 -8.85
CA GLY A 7 33.75 14.32 -7.76
C GLY A 7 35.25 14.30 -8.08
N ILE A 8 35.71 13.66 -9.17
CA ILE A 8 37.16 13.53 -9.44
C ILE A 8 37.83 14.86 -9.77
N GLY A 9 37.06 15.83 -10.30
CA GLY A 9 37.58 17.12 -10.71
C GLY A 9 38.25 17.87 -9.56
N LEU A 10 37.73 17.70 -8.34
CA LEU A 10 38.29 18.29 -7.13
C LEU A 10 39.64 17.66 -6.73
N ARG A 11 39.93 16.41 -7.14
CA ARG A 11 41.22 15.77 -6.87
C ARG A 11 42.36 16.30 -7.72
N GLY A 12 42.02 16.88 -8.88
CA GLY A 12 42.98 17.61 -9.72
C GLY A 12 43.60 18.81 -9.01
N TYR A 13 42.89 19.43 -8.06
CA TYR A 13 43.45 20.51 -7.23
C TYR A 13 44.56 20.02 -6.30
N GLY A 14 44.58 18.72 -5.96
CA GLY A 14 45.62 18.09 -5.16
C GLY A 14 46.85 17.64 -5.95
N GLN A 15 47.02 18.08 -7.20
CA GLN A 15 48.11 17.68 -8.11
C GLN A 15 48.18 16.16 -8.40
N LYS A 16 47.12 15.41 -8.08
CA LYS A 16 47.00 14.00 -8.45
C LYS A 16 46.25 13.86 -9.77
N ASN A 17 46.66 12.90 -10.59
CA ASN A 17 45.98 12.59 -11.85
C ASN A 17 44.54 12.09 -11.58
N PRO A 18 43.50 12.81 -12.02
CA PRO A 18 42.12 12.44 -11.72
C PRO A 18 41.72 11.07 -12.30
N LEU A 19 42.24 10.74 -13.49
CA LEU A 19 41.95 9.47 -14.17
C LEU A 19 42.49 8.25 -13.41
N ASP A 20 43.65 8.37 -12.77
CA ASP A 20 44.25 7.28 -12.03
C ASP A 20 43.53 7.04 -10.69
N GLU A 21 43.10 8.12 -10.01
CA GLU A 21 42.27 8.06 -8.81
C GLU A 21 40.91 7.42 -9.12
N TYR A 22 40.27 7.80 -10.23
CA TYR A 22 39.01 7.19 -10.68
C TYR A 22 39.17 5.67 -10.90
N LYS A 23 40.25 5.25 -11.57
CA LYS A 23 40.51 3.83 -11.82
C LYS A 23 40.76 3.05 -10.52
N LYS A 24 41.54 3.60 -9.59
CA LYS A 24 41.84 2.96 -8.30
C LYS A 24 40.58 2.80 -7.46
N GLU A 25 39.82 3.88 -7.28
CA GLU A 25 38.59 3.83 -6.47
C GLU A 25 37.49 3.02 -7.15
N GLY A 26 37.34 3.16 -8.46
CA GLY A 26 36.40 2.36 -9.24
C GLY A 26 36.70 0.87 -9.13
N PHE A 27 37.98 0.49 -9.19
CA PHE A 27 38.39 -0.90 -9.00
C PHE A 27 38.14 -1.41 -7.59
N ASN A 28 38.44 -0.62 -6.55
CA ASN A 28 38.18 -1.00 -5.16
C ASN A 28 36.68 -1.22 -4.91
N MET A 29 35.83 -0.28 -5.32
CA MET A 29 34.37 -0.40 -5.21
C MET A 29 33.83 -1.61 -5.99
N PHE A 30 34.37 -1.88 -7.17
CA PHE A 30 34.00 -3.07 -7.95
C PHE A 30 34.42 -4.37 -7.23
N GLY A 31 35.62 -4.41 -6.65
CA GLY A 31 36.09 -5.55 -5.86
C GLY A 31 35.19 -5.82 -4.66
N GLU A 32 34.80 -4.76 -3.92
CA GLU A 32 33.84 -4.85 -2.81
C GLU A 32 32.48 -5.37 -3.27
N MET A 33 31.96 -4.85 -4.38
CA MET A 33 30.70 -5.30 -4.98
C MET A 33 30.75 -6.79 -5.32
N ILE A 34 31.82 -7.26 -5.96
CA ILE A 34 31.98 -8.68 -6.30
C ILE A 34 32.00 -9.56 -5.05
N ASN A 35 32.67 -9.13 -3.98
CA ASN A 35 32.68 -9.85 -2.71
C ASN A 35 31.29 -9.89 -2.07
N ALA A 36 30.55 -8.78 -2.10
CA ALA A 36 29.18 -8.72 -1.61
C ALA A 36 28.26 -9.68 -2.38
N VAL A 37 28.36 -9.72 -3.72
CA VAL A 37 27.61 -10.65 -4.56
C VAL A 37 27.94 -12.09 -4.17
N LYS A 38 29.22 -12.48 -4.08
CA LYS A 38 29.61 -13.85 -3.69
C LYS A 38 28.98 -14.27 -2.35
N THR A 39 29.09 -13.42 -1.33
CA THR A 39 28.51 -13.69 -0.01
C THR A 39 26.99 -13.78 -0.08
N GLN A 40 26.34 -12.91 -0.85
CA GLN A 40 24.88 -12.95 -1.04
C GLN A 40 24.45 -14.24 -1.75
N THR A 41 25.13 -14.67 -2.80
CA THR A 41 24.78 -15.90 -3.54
C THR A 41 24.86 -17.11 -2.63
N VAL A 42 25.98 -17.27 -1.91
CA VAL A 42 26.17 -18.38 -0.96
C VAL A 42 25.11 -18.33 0.14
N SER A 43 24.87 -17.16 0.72
CA SER A 43 23.88 -16.99 1.76
C SER A 43 22.43 -17.23 1.28
N THR A 44 22.14 -16.92 0.02
CA THR A 44 20.84 -17.19 -0.60
C THR A 44 20.66 -18.68 -0.81
N LEU A 45 21.69 -19.38 -1.32
CA LEU A 45 21.66 -20.84 -1.47
C LEU A 45 21.39 -21.55 -0.14
N PHE A 46 22.04 -21.13 0.95
CA PHE A 46 21.80 -21.71 2.27
C PHE A 46 20.47 -21.31 2.92
N ARG A 47 19.86 -20.21 2.50
CA ARG A 47 18.53 -19.77 2.98
C ARG A 47 17.37 -20.29 2.13
N LEU A 48 17.65 -20.87 0.97
CA LEU A 48 16.64 -21.32 0.05
C LEU A 48 15.96 -22.58 0.60
N GLN A 49 14.76 -22.42 1.14
CA GLN A 49 13.88 -23.53 1.48
C GLN A 49 13.07 -23.89 0.23
N LEU A 50 13.30 -25.09 -0.31
CA LEU A 50 12.49 -25.63 -1.38
C LEU A 50 11.16 -26.10 -0.78
N VAL A 51 10.14 -25.26 -0.85
CA VAL A 51 8.76 -25.65 -0.51
C VAL A 51 8.19 -26.37 -1.73
N ARG A 52 7.61 -27.56 -1.55
CA ARG A 52 6.89 -28.24 -2.62
C ARG A 52 5.61 -27.47 -2.92
N ASP A 53 5.22 -27.39 -4.19
CA ASP A 53 4.00 -26.67 -4.62
C ASP A 53 2.74 -27.11 -3.85
N GLU A 54 2.73 -28.38 -3.39
CA GLU A 54 1.71 -29.01 -2.56
C GLU A 54 1.57 -28.33 -1.18
N GLU A 55 2.69 -28.08 -0.49
CA GLU A 55 2.74 -27.43 0.83
C GLU A 55 2.38 -25.94 0.73
N VAL A 56 2.72 -25.28 -0.39
CA VAL A 56 2.32 -23.88 -0.63
C VAL A 56 0.79 -23.77 -0.73
N ALA A 57 0.15 -24.69 -1.46
CA ALA A 57 -1.31 -24.70 -1.63
C ALA A 57 -2.08 -25.03 -0.35
N GLU A 58 -1.48 -25.78 0.59
CA GLU A 58 -2.06 -26.03 1.92
C GLU A 58 -1.90 -24.82 2.84
N LEU A 59 -0.71 -24.23 2.90
CA LEU A 59 -0.45 -23.02 3.69
C LEU A 59 -1.29 -21.81 3.24
N GLU A 60 -1.56 -21.66 1.94
CA GLU A 60 -2.45 -20.62 1.41
C GLU A 60 -3.92 -20.84 1.84
N ARG A 61 -4.37 -22.10 1.91
CA ARG A 61 -5.71 -22.44 2.40
C ARG A 61 -5.86 -22.11 3.88
N GLU A 62 -4.88 -22.51 4.70
CA GLU A 62 -4.87 -22.21 6.14
C GLU A 62 -4.82 -20.71 6.42
N GLN A 63 -4.02 -19.94 5.67
CA GLN A 63 -3.98 -18.48 5.81
C GLN A 63 -5.31 -17.82 5.44
N ARG A 64 -6.01 -18.34 4.43
CA ARG A 64 -7.32 -17.83 4.02
C ARG A 64 -8.41 -18.17 5.04
N GLU A 65 -8.29 -19.30 5.72
CA GLU A 65 -9.18 -19.69 6.82
C GLU A 65 -8.94 -18.85 8.08
N GLN A 66 -7.68 -18.55 8.42
CA GLN A 66 -7.35 -17.66 9.54
C GLN A 66 -7.72 -16.19 9.30
N GLN A 67 -7.71 -15.74 8.04
CA GLN A 67 -8.17 -14.41 7.65
C GLN A 67 -9.69 -14.29 7.53
N GLN A 68 -10.45 -15.39 7.74
CA GLN A 68 -11.88 -15.24 7.92
C GLN A 68 -12.12 -14.36 9.16
N PRO A 69 -12.96 -13.32 9.04
CA PRO A 69 -13.14 -12.36 10.11
C PRO A 69 -13.66 -13.11 11.34
N MET A 70 -12.80 -13.21 12.36
CA MET A 70 -13.16 -13.74 13.67
C MET A 70 -14.33 -12.89 14.18
N GLN A 71 -15.54 -13.42 14.09
CA GLN A 71 -16.73 -12.76 14.59
C GLN A 71 -16.61 -12.71 16.10
N LEU A 72 -16.28 -11.53 16.61
CA LEU A 72 -16.17 -11.25 18.02
C LEU A 72 -17.59 -11.33 18.62
N SER A 73 -17.99 -12.50 19.11
CA SER A 73 -19.23 -12.69 19.86
C SER A 73 -19.14 -11.95 21.20
N ARG A 74 -19.38 -10.64 21.16
CA ARG A 74 -19.69 -9.83 22.32
C ARG A 74 -21.21 -9.91 22.51
N GLY A 75 -21.63 -10.80 23.40
CA GLY A 75 -23.04 -11.17 23.55
C GLY A 75 -23.99 -10.00 23.82
N ALA A 76 -25.14 -10.06 23.15
CA ALA A 76 -26.43 -9.57 23.63
C ALA A 76 -27.52 -10.21 22.77
N GLU A 77 -28.32 -11.06 23.40
CA GLU A 77 -29.78 -11.13 23.22
C GLU A 77 -30.33 -11.05 21.77
N GLY A 78 -30.66 -12.22 21.21
CA GLY A 78 -31.64 -12.44 20.14
C GLY A 78 -31.72 -11.40 19.02
N GLU A 79 -30.97 -11.62 17.94
CA GLU A 79 -31.03 -10.75 16.76
C GLU A 79 -31.62 -11.51 15.56
N ASP A 80 -32.87 -11.17 15.23
CA ASP A 80 -33.49 -11.35 13.92
C ASP A 80 -32.51 -11.02 12.78
N GLU A 81 -32.60 -11.74 11.66
CA GLU A 81 -31.87 -11.42 10.42
C GLU A 81 -32.17 -9.97 9.97
N HIS A 82 -31.41 -9.00 10.45
CA HIS A 82 -31.45 -7.63 9.96
C HIS A 82 -30.76 -7.56 8.59
N LYS A 83 -31.47 -8.00 7.55
CA LYS A 83 -31.14 -7.65 6.17
C LYS A 83 -31.14 -6.12 6.05
N PRO A 84 -30.11 -5.50 5.45
CA PRO A 84 -30.11 -4.06 5.26
C PRO A 84 -31.32 -3.67 4.41
N PHE A 85 -32.26 -2.92 5.00
CA PHE A 85 -33.44 -2.42 4.31
C PHE A 85 -33.01 -1.41 3.23
N SER A 86 -32.93 -1.89 1.99
CA SER A 86 -32.77 -1.00 0.84
C SER A 86 -34.08 -0.25 0.63
N ARG A 87 -34.06 1.08 0.79
CA ARG A 87 -35.23 1.91 0.46
C ARG A 87 -35.51 1.80 -1.04
N GLU A 88 -36.67 1.29 -1.41
CA GLU A 88 -37.15 1.17 -2.80
C GLU A 88 -37.51 2.52 -3.46
N GLY A 89 -37.22 3.65 -2.80
CA GLY A 89 -37.53 4.99 -3.30
C GLY A 89 -36.29 5.80 -3.66
N ASP A 90 -36.38 6.56 -4.74
CA ASP A 90 -35.34 7.51 -5.17
C ASP A 90 -34.96 8.45 -4.02
N LYS A 91 -33.66 8.59 -3.77
CA LYS A 91 -33.15 9.57 -2.81
C LYS A 91 -33.44 10.97 -3.33
N VAL A 92 -34.52 11.58 -2.85
CA VAL A 92 -34.89 12.96 -3.20
C VAL A 92 -33.77 13.91 -2.79
N GLY A 93 -33.07 14.44 -3.80
CA GLY A 93 -31.97 15.38 -3.60
C GLY A 93 -32.45 16.72 -3.04
N ARG A 94 -31.58 17.42 -2.30
CA ARG A 94 -31.91 18.70 -1.62
C ARG A 94 -32.50 19.78 -2.56
N ASN A 95 -32.18 19.76 -3.85
CA ASN A 95 -32.71 20.70 -4.87
C ASN A 95 -33.83 20.13 -5.76
N ALA A 96 -34.19 18.84 -5.63
CA ALA A 96 -35.24 18.20 -6.42
C ALA A 96 -36.63 18.73 -6.03
N ASP A 97 -37.64 18.53 -6.87
CA ASP A 97 -39.01 18.92 -6.57
C ASP A 97 -39.53 18.14 -5.36
N CYS A 98 -40.22 18.85 -4.46
CA CYS A 98 -40.61 18.27 -3.19
C CYS A 98 -41.78 17.29 -3.39
N PRO A 99 -41.68 16.03 -2.90
CA PRO A 99 -42.69 15.00 -3.12
C PRO A 99 -44.04 15.28 -2.43
N CYS A 100 -44.15 16.36 -1.65
CA CYS A 100 -45.40 16.82 -1.05
C CYS A 100 -46.30 17.61 -2.03
N GLY A 101 -45.92 17.75 -3.30
CA GLY A 101 -46.73 18.42 -4.34
C GLY A 101 -46.77 19.95 -4.26
N SER A 102 -45.91 20.56 -3.43
CA SER A 102 -45.90 22.00 -3.19
C SER A 102 -45.28 22.87 -4.31
N GLY A 103 -44.79 22.26 -5.40
CA GLY A 103 -44.14 22.96 -6.52
C GLY A 103 -42.82 23.67 -6.17
N LEU A 104 -42.32 23.50 -4.94
CA LEU A 104 -41.09 24.11 -4.45
C LEU A 104 -39.98 23.04 -4.33
N LYS A 105 -38.72 23.46 -4.53
CA LYS A 105 -37.55 22.58 -4.29
C LYS A 105 -37.54 22.05 -2.85
N TYR A 106 -37.12 20.81 -2.65
CA TYR A 106 -37.13 20.10 -1.36
C TYR A 106 -36.54 20.93 -0.22
N LYS A 107 -35.36 21.55 -0.41
CA LYS A 107 -34.74 22.45 0.60
C LYS A 107 -35.57 23.67 1.00
N ARG A 108 -36.54 24.08 0.19
CA ARG A 108 -37.41 25.24 0.43
C ARG A 108 -38.78 24.85 0.98
N CYS A 109 -39.11 23.55 1.00
CA CYS A 109 -40.34 22.99 1.54
C CYS A 109 -40.05 22.00 2.70
N CYS A 110 -40.21 20.69 2.53
CA CYS A 110 -40.04 19.70 3.60
C CYS A 110 -38.59 19.56 4.11
N GLY A 111 -37.61 20.00 3.33
CA GLY A 111 -36.20 20.04 3.70
C GLY A 111 -35.73 21.37 4.30
N LYS A 112 -36.63 22.32 4.59
CA LYS A 112 -36.28 23.51 5.38
C LYS A 112 -36.02 23.08 6.82
N SER A 113 -34.75 23.02 7.22
CA SER A 113 -34.41 23.17 8.63
C SER A 113 -34.86 24.57 9.04
N SER A 114 -36.00 24.71 9.68
CA SER A 114 -36.44 25.96 10.30
C SER A 114 -35.28 26.50 11.12
N GLY A 115 -34.74 27.66 10.74
CA GLY A 115 -33.66 28.31 11.46
C GLY A 115 -34.12 28.59 12.89
N LYS A 116 -33.70 27.74 13.82
CA LYS A 116 -33.64 28.08 15.24
C LYS A 116 -32.50 29.09 15.36
N LYS A 117 -32.87 30.38 15.43
CA LYS A 117 -32.15 31.32 16.28
C LYS A 117 -32.35 30.90 17.72
#